data_AF-A0ABD8AJT1-F1
#
_entry.id   AF-A0ABD8AJT1-F1
#
_cell.length_a   1.000
_cell.length_b   1.000
_cell.length_c   1.000
_cell.angle_alpha   90.00
_cell.angle_beta   90.00
_cell.angle_gamma   90.00
#
_symmetry.space_group_name_H-M   'P 1'
#
loop_
_entity.id
_entity.type
_entity.pdbx_description
1 polymer ?
#
loop_
_entity_poly.entity_id
_entity_poly.type
_entity_poly.pdbx_seq_one_letter_code
_entity_poly.pdbx_strand_id
1 'polypeptide(L)'
;MRIEVDLHGLESQEALIKIQEYVFDLLENRYQKIIFITGNGSGALKATLENFINNHNKHSKQKIKSTLINNGSYQLEVYYDFDLENEINDNNYYDNDVLNDKMISQRDVDNIFNEWKSKFKK
;
A
#
# COMPACT_ATOMS: atom_id res chain seq x y z
N MET A 1 0.61 -1.69 -14.45
CA MET A 1 1.02 -2.99 -14.99
C MET A 1 0.41 -4.10 -14.15
N ARG A 2 -0.16 -5.14 -14.79
CA ARG A 2 -0.76 -6.31 -14.13
C ARG A 2 0.06 -7.55 -14.48
N ILE A 3 0.24 -8.46 -13.53
CA ILE A 3 0.89 -9.76 -13.75
C ILE A 3 0.03 -10.89 -13.17
N GLU A 4 0.17 -12.08 -13.74
CA GLU A 4 -0.47 -13.32 -13.28
C GLU A 4 0.61 -14.28 -12.78
N VAL A 5 0.40 -14.86 -11.60
CA VAL A 5 1.34 -15.72 -10.92
C VAL A 5 0.64 -17.04 -10.63
N ASP A 6 1.11 -18.09 -11.27
CA ASP A 6 0.55 -19.40 -11.09
C ASP A 6 1.19 -20.13 -9.90
N LEU A 7 0.35 -20.52 -8.95
CA LEU A 7 0.73 -21.29 -7.78
C LEU A 7 0.20 -22.73 -7.87
N HIS A 8 -0.66 -23.07 -8.83
CA HIS A 8 -1.30 -24.37 -8.85
C HIS A 8 -0.26 -25.50 -8.87
N GLY A 9 -0.54 -26.58 -8.14
CA GLY A 9 0.35 -27.74 -8.09
C GLY A 9 1.66 -27.52 -7.33
N LEU A 10 1.92 -26.32 -6.80
CA LEU A 10 3.04 -26.09 -5.90
C LEU A 10 2.74 -26.62 -4.50
N GLU A 11 3.79 -27.01 -3.80
CA GLU A 11 3.72 -27.22 -2.36
C GLU A 11 3.52 -25.88 -1.64
N SER A 12 2.87 -25.90 -0.47
CA SER A 12 2.55 -24.67 0.27
C SER A 12 3.79 -23.82 0.59
N GLN A 13 4.95 -24.44 0.80
CA GLN A 13 6.21 -23.73 1.06
C GLN A 13 6.74 -23.01 -0.19
N GLU A 14 6.68 -23.65 -1.36
CA GLU A 14 7.11 -23.06 -2.64
C GLU A 14 6.16 -21.92 -3.04
N ALA A 15 4.86 -22.13 -2.86
CA ALA A 15 3.87 -21.10 -3.09
C ALA A 15 4.09 -19.89 -2.19
N LEU A 16 4.42 -20.09 -0.90
CA LEU A 16 4.72 -19.01 0.02
C LEU A 16 5.92 -18.16 -0.44
N ILE A 17 6.98 -18.79 -0.93
CA ILE A 17 8.16 -18.09 -1.47
C ILE A 17 7.76 -17.19 -2.65
N LYS A 18 7.00 -17.72 -3.61
CA LYS A 18 6.50 -16.93 -4.74
C LYS A 18 5.56 -15.81 -4.31
N ILE A 19 4.66 -16.09 -3.37
CA ILE A 19 3.76 -15.06 -2.82
C ILE A 19 4.58 -13.91 -2.24
N GLN A 20 5.60 -14.20 -1.44
CA GLN A 20 6.48 -13.19 -0.86
C GLN A 20 7.19 -12.34 -1.91
N GLU A 21 7.84 -12.98 -2.88
CA GLU A 21 8.56 -12.31 -3.97
C GLU A 21 7.67 -11.31 -4.70
N TYR A 22 6.54 -11.80 -5.21
CA TYR A 22 5.63 -10.98 -6.02
C TYR A 22 4.89 -9.93 -5.19
N VAL A 23 4.55 -10.22 -3.93
CA VAL A 23 3.96 -9.19 -3.07
C VAL A 23 4.97 -8.10 -2.74
N PHE A 24 6.25 -8.40 -2.52
CA PHE A 24 7.25 -7.35 -2.34
C PHE A 24 7.38 -6.48 -3.59
N ASP A 25 7.39 -7.08 -4.79
CA ASP A 25 7.36 -6.31 -6.03
C ASP A 25 6.09 -5.44 -6.16
N LEU A 26 4.93 -5.92 -5.70
CA LEU A 26 3.69 -5.15 -5.64
C LEU A 26 3.81 -3.96 -4.67
N LEU A 27 4.38 -4.17 -3.49
CA LEU A 27 4.56 -3.14 -2.46
C LEU A 27 5.59 -2.07 -2.88
N GLU A 28 6.61 -2.46 -3.66
CA GLU A 28 7.59 -1.58 -4.29
C GLU A 28 7.06 -0.85 -5.55
N ASN A 29 5.77 -0.99 -5.86
CA ASN A 29 5.11 -0.41 -7.04
C ASN A 29 5.68 -0.87 -8.39
N ARG A 30 6.38 -2.01 -8.44
CA ARG A 30 6.80 -2.63 -9.72
C ARG A 30 5.60 -3.16 -10.49
N TYR A 31 4.59 -3.62 -9.77
CA TYR A 31 3.28 -3.98 -10.32
C TYR A 31 2.19 -3.13 -9.66
N GLN A 32 1.10 -2.85 -10.39
CA GLN A 32 -0.09 -2.20 -9.82
C GLN A 32 -1.09 -3.23 -9.29
N LYS A 33 -1.12 -4.41 -9.91
CA LYS A 33 -2.02 -5.52 -9.58
C LYS A 33 -1.33 -6.84 -9.83
N ILE A 34 -1.61 -7.82 -8.97
CA ILE A 34 -1.16 -9.21 -9.16
C ILE A 34 -2.36 -10.13 -9.10
N ILE A 35 -2.40 -11.15 -9.95
CA ILE A 35 -3.39 -12.22 -9.84
C ILE A 35 -2.67 -13.51 -9.50
N PHE A 36 -2.98 -14.06 -8.32
CA PHE A 36 -2.51 -15.37 -7.92
C PHE A 36 -3.53 -16.44 -8.30
N ILE A 37 -3.09 -17.48 -8.99
CA ILE A 37 -3.91 -18.65 -9.32
C ILE A 37 -3.56 -19.77 -8.34
N THR A 38 -4.44 -20.02 -7.38
CA THR A 38 -4.28 -21.07 -6.35
C THR A 38 -4.84 -22.42 -6.79
N GLY A 39 -5.62 -22.43 -7.89
CA GLY A 39 -6.36 -23.61 -8.35
C GLY A 39 -7.61 -23.91 -7.52
N ASN A 40 -8.33 -24.96 -7.93
CA ASN A 40 -9.61 -25.40 -7.35
C ASN A 40 -9.49 -26.60 -6.38
N GLY A 41 -8.27 -26.84 -5.88
CA GLY A 41 -7.96 -28.01 -5.05
C GLY A 41 -8.46 -27.89 -3.61
N SER A 42 -7.67 -28.43 -2.66
CA SER A 42 -8.00 -28.48 -1.23
C SER A 42 -8.13 -27.11 -0.53
N GLY A 43 -7.79 -26.02 -1.21
CA GLY A 43 -7.74 -24.68 -0.63
C GLY A 43 -6.48 -24.39 0.19
N ALA A 44 -5.49 -25.30 0.23
CA ALA A 44 -4.24 -25.07 0.96
C ALA A 44 -3.48 -23.81 0.47
N LEU A 45 -3.40 -23.62 -0.84
CA LEU A 45 -2.72 -22.46 -1.44
C LEU A 45 -3.50 -21.16 -1.23
N LYS A 46 -4.83 -21.23 -1.27
CA LYS A 46 -5.72 -20.14 -0.86
C LYS A 46 -5.42 -19.74 0.59
N ALA A 47 -5.43 -20.70 1.51
CA ALA A 47 -5.18 -20.44 2.92
C ALA A 47 -3.77 -19.86 3.14
N THR A 48 -2.78 -20.33 2.40
CA THR A 48 -1.41 -19.79 2.44
C THR A 48 -1.36 -18.33 2.01
N LEU A 49 -2.02 -17.98 0.91
CA LEU A 49 -2.14 -16.60 0.42
C LEU A 49 -2.89 -15.71 1.42
N GLU A 50 -4.05 -16.15 1.91
CA GLU A 50 -4.86 -15.40 2.88
C GLU A 50 -4.11 -15.18 4.19
N ASN A 51 -3.44 -16.20 4.72
CA ASN A 51 -2.64 -16.09 5.93
C ASN A 51 -1.50 -15.10 5.77
N PHE A 52 -0.80 -15.11 4.63
CA PHE A 52 0.26 -14.16 4.36
C PHE A 52 -0.26 -12.72 4.33
N ILE A 53 -1.36 -12.48 3.60
CA ILE A 53 -1.97 -11.15 3.48
C ILE A 53 -2.47 -10.65 4.85
N ASN A 54 -3.17 -11.50 5.61
CA ASN A 54 -3.69 -11.15 6.93
C ASN A 54 -2.56 -10.78 7.90
N ASN A 55 -1.48 -11.56 7.90
CA ASN A 55 -0.31 -11.27 8.73
C ASN A 55 0.37 -9.97 8.31
N HIS A 56 0.55 -9.73 7.00
CA HIS A 56 1.10 -8.47 6.50
C HIS A 56 0.22 -7.29 6.93
N ASN A 57 -1.08 -7.35 6.68
CA ASN A 57 -2.03 -6.29 6.99
C ASN A 57 -2.14 -6.01 8.49
N LYS A 58 -1.89 -6.99 9.36
CA LYS A 58 -1.87 -6.78 10.81
C LYS A 58 -0.67 -5.93 11.28
N HIS A 59 0.44 -5.98 10.55
CA HIS A 59 1.73 -5.40 10.97
C HIS A 59 2.25 -4.26 10.08
N SER A 60 1.58 -3.97 8.97
CA SER A 60 1.98 -2.94 7.99
C SER A 60 0.93 -1.83 7.87
N LYS A 61 1.38 -0.60 7.61
CA LYS A 61 0.49 0.53 7.25
C LYS A 61 0.07 0.48 5.77
N GLN A 62 0.91 -0.12 4.94
CA GLN A 62 0.60 -0.43 3.55
C GLN A 62 -0.19 -1.74 3.57
N LYS A 63 -1.45 -1.70 3.14
CA LYS A 63 -2.35 -2.86 3.19
C LYS A 63 -2.51 -3.46 1.81
N ILE A 64 -2.84 -4.74 1.80
CA ILE A 64 -3.10 -5.52 0.61
C ILE A 64 -4.57 -5.93 0.62
N LYS A 65 -5.31 -5.51 -0.39
CA LYS A 65 -6.67 -5.98 -0.65
C LYS A 65 -6.60 -7.21 -1.54
N SER A 66 -7.19 -8.31 -1.08
CA SER A 66 -7.42 -9.51 -1.91
C SER A 66 -8.87 -9.53 -2.40
N THR A 67 -9.08 -9.73 -3.70
CA THR A 67 -10.39 -9.87 -4.33
C THR A 67 -10.44 -11.15 -5.15
N LEU A 68 -11.40 -12.03 -4.86
CA LEU A 68 -11.65 -13.22 -5.67
C LEU A 68 -12.22 -12.81 -7.03
N ILE A 69 -11.56 -13.18 -8.12
CA ILE A 69 -12.05 -12.89 -9.48
C ILE A 69 -12.87 -14.06 -10.01
N ASN A 70 -12.40 -15.29 -9.78
CA ASN A 70 -13.03 -16.54 -10.21
C ASN A 70 -12.61 -17.67 -9.26
N ASN A 71 -13.15 -18.87 -9.48
CA ASN A 71 -12.77 -20.05 -8.70
C ASN A 71 -11.26 -20.30 -8.81
N GLY A 72 -10.55 -20.01 -7.72
CA GLY A 72 -9.11 -20.24 -7.59
C GLY A 72 -8.21 -19.10 -8.06
N SER A 73 -8.72 -17.91 -8.40
CA SER A 73 -7.87 -16.75 -8.75
C SER A 73 -8.17 -15.51 -7.92
N TYR A 74 -7.12 -14.90 -7.37
CA TYR A 74 -7.18 -13.80 -6.42
C TYR A 74 -6.39 -12.60 -6.94
N GLN A 75 -7.05 -11.46 -7.11
CA GLN A 75 -6.40 -10.19 -7.40
C GLN A 75 -5.94 -9.51 -6.12
N LEU A 76 -4.69 -9.10 -6.09
CA LEU A 76 -4.10 -8.29 -5.05
C LEU A 76 -3.86 -6.87 -5.56
N GLU A 77 -4.23 -5.90 -4.73
CA GLU A 77 -3.98 -4.47 -4.91
C GLU A 77 -3.53 -3.87 -3.59
N VAL A 78 -2.60 -2.92 -3.64
CA VAL A 78 -2.14 -2.21 -2.46
C VAL A 78 -2.99 -0.97 -2.23
N TYR A 79 -3.35 -0.73 -0.98
CA TYR A 79 -3.96 0.51 -0.53
C TYR A 79 -3.28 0.96 0.76
N TYR A 80 -3.33 2.26 1.04
CA TYR A 80 -2.86 2.78 2.31
C TYR A 80 -4.02 2.85 3.27
N ASP A 81 -3.84 2.27 4.45
CA ASP A 81 -4.75 2.52 5.55
C ASP A 81 -4.45 3.91 6.08
N PHE A 82 -5.16 4.90 5.53
CA PHE A 82 -5.20 6.21 6.14
C PHE A 82 -6.20 6.17 7.29
N ASP A 83 -5.82 5.47 8.36
CA ASP A 83 -6.27 5.84 9.70
C ASP A 83 -5.59 7.17 10.06
N LEU A 84 -6.06 8.23 9.38
CA LEU A 84 -5.86 9.63 9.77
C LEU A 84 -6.79 9.86 10.95
N GLU A 85 -6.34 9.51 12.17
CA GLU A 85 -6.70 10.15 13.44
C GLU A 85 -6.23 9.34 14.66
N ASN A 86 -5.39 9.97 15.49
CA ASN A 86 -5.15 9.67 16.92
C ASN A 86 -4.08 8.64 17.34
N GLU A 87 -2.88 8.72 16.77
CA GLU A 87 -1.65 8.49 17.56
C GLU A 87 -0.70 9.69 17.42
N ILE A 88 -1.14 10.86 17.91
CA ILE A 88 -0.18 11.86 18.41
C ILE A 88 0.27 11.30 19.77
N ASN A 89 1.31 10.47 19.73
CA ASN A 89 2.06 10.13 20.92
C ASN A 89 2.89 11.38 21.29
N ASP A 90 2.45 12.07 22.35
CA ASP A 90 3.00 13.30 22.94
C ASP A 90 4.43 13.15 23.51
N ASN A 91 5.28 12.26 22.97
CA ASN A 91 6.58 11.92 23.56
C ASN A 91 7.69 11.61 22.54
N ASN A 92 7.81 12.38 21.45
CA ASN A 92 9.07 12.43 20.71
C ASN A 92 9.59 13.86 20.61
N TYR A 93 10.44 14.17 21.59
CA TYR A 93 11.39 15.26 21.64
C TYR A 93 12.52 14.99 20.62
N TYR A 94 12.19 15.00 19.33
CA TYR A 94 13.15 15.13 18.23
C TYR A 94 12.53 16.04 17.17
N ASP A 95 12.96 17.30 17.22
CA ASP A 95 13.00 18.29 16.15
C ASP A 95 11.83 18.31 15.14
N ASN A 96 10.74 18.99 15.52
CA ASN A 96 9.53 19.20 14.75
C ASN A 96 9.63 20.34 13.71
N ASP A 97 10.82 20.66 13.20
CA ASP A 97 11.00 21.79 12.27
C ASP A 97 10.97 21.40 10.78
N VAL A 98 10.80 20.12 10.42
CA VAL A 98 10.88 19.68 9.00
C VAL A 98 9.59 19.06 8.44
N LEU A 99 8.58 18.74 9.26
CA LEU A 99 7.36 18.06 8.77
C LEU A 99 6.04 18.73 9.21
N ASN A 100 6.09 20.00 9.59
CA ASN A 100 4.90 20.82 9.81
C ASN A 100 4.65 21.78 8.63
N ASP A 101 4.97 21.34 7.42
CA ASP A 101 4.61 22.06 6.21
C ASP A 101 3.10 21.84 5.99
N LYS A 102 2.31 22.64 6.73
CA LYS A 102 0.91 22.88 6.40
C LYS A 102 0.89 23.14 4.90
N MET A 103 0.28 22.24 4.12
CA MET A 103 0.05 22.49 2.70
C MET A 103 -0.64 23.85 2.59
N ILE A 104 0.14 24.87 2.22
CA ILE A 104 -0.33 26.23 2.06
C ILE A 104 -1.39 26.17 0.95
N SER A 105 -2.59 26.69 1.23
CA SER A 105 -3.65 26.66 0.23
C SER A 105 -3.27 27.57 -0.93
N GLN A 106 -3.74 27.28 -2.15
CA GLN A 106 -3.47 28.13 -3.31
C GLN A 106 -3.86 29.60 -3.04
N ARG A 107 -4.91 29.82 -2.26
CA ARG A 107 -5.33 31.17 -1.83
C ARG A 107 -4.27 31.88 -0.98
N ASP A 108 -3.61 31.15 -0.09
CA ASP A 108 -2.56 31.70 0.77
C ASP A 108 -1.30 32.00 -0.05
N VAL A 109 -0.95 31.16 -1.04
CA VAL A 109 0.11 31.44 -2.02
C VAL A 109 -0.20 32.74 -2.77
N ASP A 110 -1.43 32.87 -3.29
CA ASP A 110 -1.84 34.02 -4.08
C ASP A 110 -1.81 35.31 -3.23
N ASN A 111 -2.21 35.24 -1.96
CA ASN A 111 -2.17 36.37 -1.04
C ASN A 111 -0.73 36.82 -0.77
N ILE A 112 0.19 35.88 -0.48
CA ILE A 112 1.61 36.19 -0.26
C ILE A 112 2.22 36.81 -1.51
N PHE A 113 1.93 36.25 -2.68
CA PHE A 113 2.44 36.76 -3.95
C PHE A 113 1.91 38.17 -4.27
N ASN A 114 0.63 38.43 -4.02
CA ASN A 114 0.02 39.74 -4.23
C ASN A 114 0.55 40.79 -3.25
N GLU A 115 0.78 40.41 -1.98
CA GLU A 115 1.40 41.29 -1.00
C GLU A 115 2.83 41.67 -1.41
N TRP A 116 3.64 40.70 -1.83
CA TRP A 116 4.97 40.96 -2.38
C TRP A 116 4.90 41.90 -3.59
N LYS A 117 4.03 41.62 -4.57
CA LYS A 117 3.87 42.44 -5.77
C LYS A 117 3.46 43.88 -5.46
N SER A 118 2.69 44.10 -4.39
CA SER A 118 2.31 45.44 -3.93
C SER A 118 3.49 46.24 -3.36
N LYS A 119 4.43 45.57 -2.69
CA LYS A 119 5.64 46.20 -2.12
C LYS A 119 6.67 46.61 -3.17
N PHE A 120 6.61 46.01 -4.36
CA PHE A 120 7.54 46.28 -5.47
C PHE A 120 6.92 47.05 -6.64
N LYS A 121 5.66 47.48 -6.54
CA LYS A 121 5.11 48.50 -7.44
C LYS A 121 5.58 49.89 -6.98
N LYS A 122 6.73 50.32 -7.50
CA LYS A 122 7.00 51.74 -7.75
C LYS A 122 6.40 52.13 -9.10
#